data_AF-A0A1H1VKV0-F1
#
_entry.id   AF-A0A1H1VKV0-F1
#
_cell.length_a   1.000
_cell.length_b   1.000
_cell.length_c   1.000
_cell.angle_alpha   90.00
_cell.angle_beta   90.00
_cell.angle_gamma   90.00
#
_symmetry.space_group_name_H-M   'P 1'
#
loop_
_entity.id
_entity.type
_entity.pdbx_description
1 polymer ?
#
loop_
_entity_poly.entity_id
_entity_poly.type
_entity_poly.pdbx_seq_one_letter_code
_entity_poly.pdbx_strand_id
1 'polypeptide(L)'
;MRDPHPHPDAGPGTGEGTDCPSGCRARGLRGPVPSAQEAADAVRVAMARGDGDRTFAVVLEVRDRLRDALALREEPALVADAWVRRPTGLEGPWFVLLAVLVHHEFERVNLPPPAWTAAQQLPTAWVLDTPRLTDAEIRDQTPTWLAARNIYIAVKDLGTL
;
A
#
# COMPACT_ATOMS: atom_id res chain seq x y z
N MET A 1 1.74 39.57 59.51
CA MET A 1 1.90 38.39 58.63
C MET A 1 1.61 38.85 57.20
N ARG A 2 2.68 39.09 56.44
CA ARG A 2 2.73 39.33 54.97
C ARG A 2 2.22 38.08 54.23
N ASP A 3 1.76 38.00 53.00
CA ASP A 3 1.45 38.87 51.84
C ASP A 3 0.66 37.94 50.86
N PRO A 4 -0.23 38.44 49.99
CA PRO A 4 -0.83 37.67 48.88
C PRO A 4 -0.07 37.84 47.54
N HIS A 5 -0.32 36.92 46.59
CA HIS A 5 0.12 36.88 45.16
C HIS A 5 1.52 36.30 44.85
N PRO A 6 1.86 35.85 43.61
CA PRO A 6 1.06 35.63 42.37
C PRO A 6 1.36 34.29 41.60
N HIS A 7 0.55 33.96 40.58
CA HIS A 7 1.02 33.24 39.37
C HIS A 7 1.78 34.25 38.51
N PRO A 8 3.00 33.96 38.00
CA PRO A 8 3.11 33.33 36.67
C PRO A 8 4.42 32.52 36.45
N ASP A 9 4.39 31.48 35.61
CA ASP A 9 5.59 31.09 34.87
C ASP A 9 5.21 30.52 33.50
N ALA A 10 5.26 31.41 32.52
CA ALA A 10 5.46 31.09 31.12
C ALA A 10 6.89 31.52 30.79
N GLY A 11 7.72 30.58 30.36
CA GLY A 11 9.08 30.85 29.91
C GLY A 11 9.66 29.69 29.11
N PRO A 12 10.50 29.96 28.09
CA PRO A 12 10.53 29.20 26.84
C PRO A 12 11.75 28.28 26.70
N GLY A 13 11.55 27.12 26.09
CA GLY A 13 12.61 26.17 25.71
C GLY A 13 12.51 25.85 24.23
N THR A 14 12.93 26.82 23.41
CA THR A 14 13.14 26.69 21.97
C THR A 14 14.28 25.69 21.69
N GLY A 15 14.07 24.79 20.73
CA GLY A 15 15.14 24.38 19.82
C GLY A 15 15.74 22.98 19.98
N GLU A 16 15.02 21.96 19.50
CA GLU A 16 15.62 20.93 18.64
C GLU A 16 14.67 20.85 17.43
N GLY A 17 15.02 21.34 16.25
CA GLY A 17 16.32 21.21 15.62
C GLY A 17 16.47 19.84 14.97
N THR A 18 15.44 19.35 14.28
CA THR A 18 15.65 18.40 13.18
C THR A 18 15.24 19.08 11.89
N ASP A 19 16.10 20.01 11.48
CA ASP A 19 16.45 20.19 10.09
C ASP A 19 16.62 18.80 9.47
N CYS A 20 15.78 18.46 8.50
CA CYS A 20 16.02 17.34 7.61
C CYS A 20 16.79 17.90 6.42
N PRO A 21 18.14 17.82 6.39
CA PRO A 21 18.89 18.22 5.22
C PRO A 21 18.59 17.22 4.10
N SER A 22 18.07 17.74 2.99
CA SER A 22 18.17 17.19 1.64
C SER A 22 18.06 15.66 1.52
N GLY A 23 16.84 15.15 1.63
CA GLY A 23 16.57 13.74 1.34
C GLY A 23 15.16 13.30 1.72
N CYS A 24 14.14 13.80 1.02
CA CYS A 24 12.78 13.25 1.08
C CYS A 24 12.77 11.81 0.55
N ARG A 25 13.18 10.86 1.38
CA ARG A 25 12.87 9.45 1.17
C ARG A 25 11.39 9.24 1.48
N ALA A 26 10.69 8.59 0.56
CA ALA A 26 9.29 8.21 0.71
C ALA A 26 9.05 7.67 2.13
N ARG A 27 8.20 8.37 2.88
CA ARG A 27 7.85 7.99 4.25
C ARG A 27 6.93 6.78 4.14
N GLY A 28 7.53 5.59 4.14
CA GLY A 28 6.76 4.35 4.13
C GLY A 28 5.88 4.24 5.37
N LEU A 29 4.74 3.55 5.25
CA LEU A 29 3.85 3.15 6.34
C LEU A 29 4.68 2.42 7.43
N ARG A 30 5.21 3.13 8.43
CA ARG A 30 5.84 2.49 9.60
C ARG A 30 4.73 2.05 10.55
N GLY A 31 4.50 0.75 10.69
CA GLY A 31 3.44 0.21 11.53
C GLY A 31 3.33 -1.33 11.48
N PRO A 32 2.45 -1.93 12.30
CA PRO A 32 2.13 -3.36 12.25
C PRO A 32 1.63 -3.79 10.86
N VAL A 33 1.54 -5.11 10.62
CA VAL A 33 1.03 -5.68 9.37
C VAL A 33 -0.31 -5.03 9.04
N PRO A 34 -0.45 -4.35 7.88
CA PRO A 34 -1.69 -3.63 7.59
C PRO A 34 -2.82 -4.65 7.45
N SER A 35 -3.95 -4.39 8.10
CA SER A 35 -5.22 -5.03 7.78
C SER A 35 -5.69 -4.62 6.39
N ALA A 36 -6.62 -5.37 5.81
CA ALA A 36 -7.17 -5.03 4.49
C ALA A 36 -7.77 -3.60 4.45
N GLN A 37 -8.40 -3.15 5.54
CA GLN A 37 -8.97 -1.79 5.62
C GLN A 37 -7.89 -0.72 5.70
N GLU A 38 -6.84 -0.90 6.51
CA GLU A 38 -5.73 0.06 6.58
C GLU A 38 -4.99 0.20 5.24
N ALA A 39 -4.82 -0.93 4.53
CA ALA A 39 -4.29 -0.94 3.17
C ALA A 39 -5.18 -0.11 2.22
N ALA A 40 -6.49 -0.32 2.24
CA ALA A 40 -7.42 0.42 1.39
C ALA A 40 -7.45 1.92 1.73
N ASP A 41 -7.40 2.28 3.00
CA ASP A 41 -7.35 3.67 3.46
C ASP A 41 -6.06 4.37 3.00
N ALA A 42 -4.91 3.68 3.09
CA ALA A 42 -3.65 4.20 2.59
C ALA A 42 -3.69 4.47 1.07
N VAL A 43 -4.27 3.54 0.30
CA VAL A 43 -4.46 3.71 -1.16
C VAL A 43 -5.41 4.87 -1.45
N ARG A 44 -6.55 4.97 -0.75
CA ARG A 44 -7.50 6.08 -0.89
C ARG A 44 -6.85 7.44 -0.61
N VAL A 45 -6.03 7.53 0.44
CA VAL A 45 -5.30 8.78 0.78
C VAL A 45 -4.32 9.16 -0.33
N ALA A 46 -3.66 8.18 -0.98
CA ALA A 46 -2.81 8.44 -2.13
C ALA A 46 -3.61 8.90 -3.35
N MET A 47 -4.74 8.23 -3.64
CA MET A 47 -5.65 8.60 -4.73
C MET A 47 -6.20 10.02 -4.59
N ALA A 48 -6.52 10.46 -3.37
CA ALA A 48 -7.05 11.79 -3.10
C ALA A 48 -6.09 12.92 -3.49
N ARG A 49 -4.80 12.62 -3.68
CA ARG A 49 -3.78 13.58 -4.15
C ARG A 49 -3.66 13.64 -5.68
N GLY A 50 -4.39 12.80 -6.40
CA GLY A 50 -4.43 12.78 -7.87
C GLY A 50 -3.17 12.22 -8.54
N ASP A 51 -2.29 11.58 -7.79
CA ASP A 51 -1.00 11.07 -8.28
C ASP A 51 -1.06 9.54 -8.41
N GLY A 52 -1.19 9.07 -9.66
CA GLY A 52 -1.25 7.66 -10.00
C GLY A 52 0.04 6.92 -9.66
N ASP A 53 1.19 7.54 -9.88
CA ASP A 53 2.51 6.96 -9.57
C ASP A 53 2.65 6.79 -8.05
N ARG A 54 2.23 7.79 -7.28
CA ARG A 54 2.23 7.71 -5.82
C ARG A 54 1.24 6.65 -5.32
N THR A 55 0.06 6.57 -5.93
CA THR A 55 -0.95 5.55 -5.58
C THR A 55 -0.41 4.15 -5.83
N PHE A 56 0.21 3.94 -6.99
CA PHE A 56 0.85 2.69 -7.33
C PHE A 56 2.00 2.33 -6.37
N ALA A 57 2.86 3.30 -6.04
CA ALA A 57 3.93 3.09 -5.07
C ALA A 57 3.39 2.66 -3.69
N VAL A 58 2.26 3.24 -3.24
CA VAL A 58 1.61 2.83 -1.98
C VAL A 58 1.05 1.41 -2.07
N VAL A 59 0.45 1.02 -3.20
CA VAL A 59 -0.03 -0.36 -3.42
C VAL A 59 1.11 -1.37 -3.36
N LEU A 60 2.26 -1.07 -3.99
CA LEU A 60 3.45 -1.92 -3.91
C LEU A 60 3.98 -1.99 -2.47
N GLU A 61 4.01 -0.87 -1.75
CA GLU A 61 4.40 -0.81 -0.34
C GLU A 61 3.53 -1.70 0.55
N VAL A 62 2.23 -1.77 0.26
CA VAL A 62 1.28 -2.65 0.96
C VAL A 62 1.57 -4.11 0.64
N ARG A 63 1.78 -4.44 -0.65
CA ARG A 63 2.14 -5.80 -1.07
C ARG A 63 3.42 -6.27 -0.40
N ASP A 64 4.48 -5.46 -0.41
CA ASP A 64 5.77 -5.84 0.14
C ASP A 64 5.68 -6.09 1.66
N ARG A 65 4.89 -5.30 2.38
CA ARG A 65 4.60 -5.57 3.79
C ARG A 65 3.81 -6.85 4.01
N LEU A 66 2.80 -7.10 3.18
CA LEU A 66 2.05 -8.35 3.27
C LEU A 66 2.97 -9.55 2.98
N ARG A 67 3.80 -9.46 1.94
CA ARG A 67 4.80 -10.45 1.57
C ARG A 67 5.73 -10.76 2.74
N ASP A 68 6.29 -9.72 3.37
CA ASP A 68 7.16 -9.85 4.53
C ASP A 68 6.42 -10.43 5.74
N ALA A 69 5.20 -9.98 6.00
CA ALA A 69 4.37 -10.48 7.08
C ALA A 69 4.04 -11.97 6.95
N LEU A 70 3.71 -12.41 5.74
CA LEU A 70 3.43 -13.82 5.45
C LEU A 70 4.69 -14.68 5.49
N ALA A 71 5.85 -14.14 5.13
CA ALA A 71 7.12 -14.87 5.08
C ALA A 71 7.88 -14.93 6.41
N LEU A 72 7.77 -13.90 7.27
CA LEU A 72 8.61 -13.75 8.46
C LEU A 72 7.91 -14.06 9.79
N ARG A 73 6.58 -14.24 9.80
CA ARG A 73 5.83 -14.51 11.04
C ARG A 73 5.74 -16.00 11.31
N GLU A 74 5.91 -16.36 12.58
CA GLU A 74 5.66 -17.72 13.09
C GLU A 74 4.17 -18.11 12.96
N GLU A 75 3.27 -17.13 12.92
CA GLU A 75 1.82 -17.33 12.81
C GLU A 75 1.21 -16.61 11.59
N PRO A 76 1.36 -17.17 10.36
CA PRO A 76 0.74 -16.62 9.16
C PRO A 76 -0.80 -16.55 9.23
N ALA A 77 -1.43 -17.36 10.08
CA ALA A 77 -2.87 -17.35 10.30
C ALA A 77 -3.38 -16.01 10.88
N LEU A 78 -2.64 -15.38 11.80
CA LEU A 78 -3.01 -14.06 12.32
C LEU A 78 -2.99 -12.98 11.24
N VAL A 79 -2.03 -13.09 10.31
CA VAL A 79 -2.00 -12.22 9.13
C VAL A 79 -3.20 -12.50 8.24
N ALA A 80 -3.53 -13.78 7.99
CA ALA A 80 -4.72 -14.13 7.20
C ALA A 80 -6.01 -13.54 7.79
N ASP A 81 -6.18 -13.58 9.11
CA ASP A 81 -7.35 -13.02 9.80
C ASP A 81 -7.48 -11.51 9.61
N ALA A 82 -6.38 -10.76 9.61
CA ALA A 82 -6.38 -9.31 9.37
C ALA A 82 -6.83 -8.94 7.93
N TRP A 83 -6.77 -9.89 7.01
CA TRP A 83 -7.11 -9.71 5.60
C TRP A 83 -8.42 -10.37 5.19
N VAL A 84 -9.09 -11.10 6.09
CA VAL A 84 -10.33 -11.84 5.78
C VAL A 84 -11.47 -10.92 5.35
N ARG A 85 -11.54 -9.71 5.92
CA ARG A 85 -12.62 -8.76 5.66
C ARG A 85 -12.31 -7.96 4.40
N ARG A 86 -13.30 -7.89 3.49
CA ARG A 86 -13.25 -6.99 2.34
C ARG A 86 -13.13 -5.55 2.85
N PRO A 87 -12.17 -4.76 2.35
CA PRO A 87 -12.12 -3.35 2.68
C PRO A 87 -13.26 -2.57 2.04
N THR A 88 -13.66 -1.47 2.68
CA THR A 88 -14.72 -0.57 2.20
C THR A 88 -14.13 0.73 1.67
N GLY A 89 -14.83 1.35 0.71
CA GLY A 89 -14.49 2.68 0.19
C GLY A 89 -13.36 2.73 -0.84
N LEU A 90 -12.74 1.60 -1.21
CA LEU A 90 -11.83 1.48 -2.34
C LEU A 90 -12.49 0.62 -3.41
N GLU A 91 -12.60 1.14 -4.62
CA GLU A 91 -13.27 0.47 -5.75
C GLU A 91 -12.49 0.72 -7.05
N GLY A 92 -12.89 0.05 -8.13
CA GLY A 92 -12.32 0.25 -9.45
C GLY A 92 -10.91 -0.34 -9.62
N PRO A 93 -10.08 0.20 -10.54
CA PRO A 93 -8.82 -0.42 -10.94
C PRO A 93 -7.84 -0.64 -9.79
N TRP A 94 -7.75 0.32 -8.86
CA TRP A 94 -6.87 0.24 -7.69
C TRP A 94 -7.32 -0.83 -6.69
N PHE A 95 -8.63 -1.02 -6.51
CA PHE A 95 -9.16 -2.11 -5.69
C PHE A 95 -8.82 -3.47 -6.31
N VAL A 96 -9.05 -3.63 -7.62
CA VAL A 96 -8.78 -4.90 -8.31
C VAL A 96 -7.27 -5.20 -8.28
N LEU A 97 -6.41 -4.19 -8.50
CA LEU A 97 -4.97 -4.36 -8.37
C LEU A 97 -4.57 -4.85 -6.97
N LEU A 98 -5.04 -4.17 -5.92
CA LEU A 98 -4.77 -4.59 -4.55
C LEU A 98 -5.27 -6.02 -4.30
N ALA A 99 -6.49 -6.34 -4.71
CA ALA A 99 -7.08 -7.66 -4.57
C ALA A 99 -6.25 -8.76 -5.23
N VAL A 100 -5.79 -8.53 -6.46
CA VAL A 100 -5.01 -9.52 -7.22
C VAL A 100 -3.62 -9.71 -6.63
N LEU A 101 -2.97 -8.64 -6.17
CA LEU A 101 -1.69 -8.73 -5.47
C LEU A 101 -1.80 -9.51 -4.16
N VAL A 102 -2.83 -9.22 -3.36
CA VAL A 102 -3.09 -9.95 -2.11
C VAL A 102 -3.34 -11.42 -2.42
N HIS A 103 -4.19 -11.73 -3.40
CA HIS A 103 -4.45 -13.11 -3.80
C HIS A 103 -3.15 -13.86 -4.12
N HIS A 104 -2.31 -13.26 -4.96
CA HIS A 104 -1.06 -13.85 -5.39
C HIS A 104 -0.07 -14.08 -4.24
N GLU A 105 0.05 -13.14 -3.29
CA GLU A 105 0.95 -13.30 -2.15
C GLU A 105 0.51 -14.42 -1.20
N PHE A 106 -0.79 -14.62 -1.02
CA PHE A 106 -1.32 -15.76 -0.24
C PHE A 106 -1.07 -17.09 -0.94
N GLU A 107 -1.32 -17.18 -2.24
CA GLU A 107 -1.02 -18.38 -3.04
C GLU A 107 0.47 -18.72 -3.02
N ARG A 108 1.35 -17.71 -3.08
CA ARG A 108 2.81 -17.89 -3.05
C ARG A 108 3.30 -18.58 -1.77
N VAL A 109 2.61 -18.40 -0.65
CA VAL A 109 2.91 -19.06 0.64
C VAL A 109 2.00 -20.27 0.93
N ASN A 110 1.26 -20.76 -0.07
CA ASN A 110 0.30 -21.87 0.04
C ASN A 110 -0.78 -21.67 1.11
N LEU A 111 -1.20 -20.43 1.36
CA LEU A 111 -2.33 -20.12 2.24
C LEU A 111 -3.59 -19.83 1.43
N PRO A 112 -4.78 -20.13 1.98
CA PRO A 112 -6.03 -19.79 1.33
C PRO A 112 -6.16 -18.26 1.22
N PRO A 113 -6.29 -17.69 0.02
CA PRO A 113 -6.44 -16.26 -0.15
C PRO A 113 -7.82 -15.78 0.37
N PRO A 114 -7.96 -14.51 0.80
CA PRO A 114 -9.23 -13.97 1.25
C PRO A 114 -10.30 -14.02 0.15
N ALA A 115 -11.53 -14.40 0.49
CA ALA A 115 -12.61 -14.62 -0.49
C ALA A 115 -12.90 -13.41 -1.39
N TRP A 116 -12.76 -12.19 -0.87
CA TRP A 116 -13.02 -10.97 -1.64
C TRP A 116 -11.99 -10.70 -2.74
N THR A 117 -10.83 -11.37 -2.70
CA THR A 117 -9.77 -11.27 -3.71
C THR A 117 -10.01 -12.18 -4.91
N ALA A 118 -10.83 -13.23 -4.72
CA ALA A 118 -11.17 -14.17 -5.76
C ALA A 118 -12.00 -13.50 -6.86
N ALA A 119 -11.76 -13.88 -8.12
CA ALA A 119 -12.55 -13.50 -9.29
C ALA A 119 -12.70 -11.98 -9.58
N GLN A 120 -11.88 -11.12 -8.98
CA GLN A 120 -11.86 -9.69 -9.31
C GLN A 120 -11.21 -9.45 -10.68
N GLN A 121 -12.01 -9.09 -11.68
CA GLN A 121 -11.54 -8.76 -13.03
C GLN A 121 -12.13 -7.43 -13.46
N LEU A 122 -11.32 -6.59 -14.12
CA LEU A 122 -11.82 -5.34 -14.68
C LEU A 122 -12.61 -5.60 -15.98
N PRO A 123 -13.74 -4.91 -16.20
CA PRO A 123 -14.52 -5.05 -17.44
C PRO A 123 -13.77 -4.50 -18.67
N THR A 124 -12.85 -3.56 -18.44
CA THR A 124 -12.02 -2.93 -19.47
C THR A 124 -10.56 -3.10 -19.11
N ALA A 125 -9.71 -3.33 -20.11
CA ALA A 125 -8.26 -3.33 -19.95
C ALA A 125 -7.79 -2.03 -19.30
N TRP A 126 -7.11 -2.15 -18.17
CA TRP A 126 -6.46 -1.04 -17.51
C TRP A 126 -4.94 -1.19 -17.64
N VAL A 127 -4.34 -0.25 -18.37
CA VAL A 127 -2.90 -0.13 -18.51
C VAL A 127 -2.46 0.96 -17.55
N LEU A 128 -1.50 0.64 -16.67
CA LEU A 128 -0.88 1.66 -15.84
C LEU A 128 0.09 2.44 -16.72
N ASP A 129 -0.22 3.70 -16.99
CA ASP A 129 0.66 4.59 -17.74
C ASP A 129 1.98 4.74 -16.97
N THR A 130 3.09 4.47 -17.64
CA THR A 130 4.43 4.68 -17.09
C THR A 130 5.26 5.45 -18.09
N PRO A 131 5.97 6.52 -17.69
CA PRO A 131 6.70 7.37 -18.64
C PRO A 131 7.89 6.69 -19.33
N ARG A 132 8.14 5.41 -19.03
CA ARG A 132 9.31 4.64 -19.50
C ARG A 132 8.96 3.58 -20.54
N LEU A 133 7.68 3.25 -20.74
CA LEU A 133 7.25 2.19 -21.65
C LEU A 133 6.02 2.62 -22.45
N THR A 134 5.90 2.06 -23.64
CA THR A 134 4.67 2.12 -24.44
C THR A 134 3.66 1.06 -23.99
N ASP A 135 2.38 1.27 -24.25
CA ASP A 135 1.30 0.30 -23.96
C ASP A 135 1.59 -1.11 -24.50
N ALA A 136 2.21 -1.22 -25.68
CA ALA A 136 2.55 -2.50 -26.29
C ALA A 136 3.63 -3.23 -25.47
N GLU A 137 4.66 -2.51 -25.03
CA GLU A 137 5.72 -3.05 -24.19
C GLU A 137 5.21 -3.42 -22.78
N ILE A 138 4.29 -2.62 -22.24
CA ILE A 138 3.65 -2.93 -20.95
C ILE A 138 2.87 -4.24 -21.07
N ARG A 139 2.09 -4.42 -22.13
CA ARG A 139 1.31 -5.66 -22.36
C ARG A 139 2.21 -6.89 -22.51
N ASP A 140 3.30 -6.77 -23.25
CA ASP A 140 4.25 -7.87 -23.47
C ASP A 140 4.97 -8.27 -22.17
N GLN A 141 5.31 -7.29 -21.35
CA GLN A 141 6.00 -7.50 -20.07
C GLN A 141 5.04 -7.76 -18.89
N THR A 142 3.73 -7.81 -19.13
CA THR A 142 2.74 -8.01 -18.07
C THR A 142 2.71 -9.49 -17.65
N PRO A 143 2.84 -9.80 -16.35
CA PRO A 143 2.64 -11.16 -15.85
C PRO A 143 1.24 -11.71 -16.18
N THR A 144 1.17 -12.99 -16.54
CA THR A 144 -0.08 -13.65 -16.97
C THR A 144 -1.20 -13.56 -15.91
N TRP A 145 -0.86 -13.59 -14.62
CA TRP A 145 -1.82 -13.48 -13.52
C TRP A 145 -2.47 -12.09 -13.40
N LEU A 146 -1.80 -11.02 -13.86
CA LEU A 146 -2.40 -9.68 -14.00
C LEU A 146 -3.19 -9.55 -15.30
N ALA A 147 -2.62 -10.04 -16.41
CA ALA A 147 -3.27 -10.00 -17.71
C ALA A 147 -4.63 -10.72 -17.70
N ALA A 148 -4.71 -11.86 -16.99
CA ALA A 148 -5.96 -12.61 -16.79
C ALA A 148 -7.07 -11.79 -16.10
N ARG A 149 -6.73 -10.70 -15.40
CA ARG A 149 -7.67 -9.82 -14.70
C ARG A 149 -7.84 -8.46 -15.40
N ASN A 150 -7.41 -8.35 -16.66
CA ASN A 150 -7.41 -7.12 -17.45
C ASN A 150 -6.57 -5.98 -16.85
N ILE A 151 -5.53 -6.31 -16.10
CA ILE A 151 -4.56 -5.36 -15.55
C ILE A 151 -3.24 -5.53 -16.32
N TYR A 152 -2.70 -4.43 -16.84
CA TYR A 152 -1.47 -4.43 -17.61
C TYR A 152 -0.46 -3.49 -16.94
N ILE A 153 0.53 -4.11 -16.30
CA ILE A 153 1.63 -3.45 -15.59
C ILE A 153 2.86 -4.28 -15.90
N ALA A 154 3.93 -3.63 -16.36
CA ALA A 154 5.15 -4.35 -16.70
C ALA A 154 5.75 -4.97 -15.44
N VAL A 155 6.25 -6.21 -15.55
CA VAL A 155 6.85 -6.94 -14.43
C VAL A 155 7.97 -6.15 -13.75
N LYS A 156 8.74 -5.37 -14.52
CA LYS A 156 9.81 -4.51 -13.99
C LYS A 156 9.32 -3.41 -13.06
N ASP A 157 8.08 -2.94 -13.27
CA ASP A 157 7.47 -1.85 -12.50
C ASP A 157 6.76 -2.38 -11.25
N LEU A 158 6.46 -3.68 -11.17
CA LEU A 158 6.01 -4.32 -9.94
C LEU A 158 7.12 -4.41 -8.88
N GLY A 159 8.31 -3.89 -9.12
CA GLY A 159 9.42 -3.90 -8.17
C GLY A 159 10.52 -4.88 -8.57
N THR A 160 11.74 -4.42 -8.33
CA THR A 160 13.01 -5.04 -8.72
C THR A 160 13.35 -6.24 -7.82
N LEU A 161 13.94 -7.25 -8.45
CA LEU A 161 14.67 -8.41 -7.90
C LEU A 161 15.21 -8.26 -6.47
#